data_AF-A0A958JBQ4-F1
#
_entry.id   AF-A0A958JBQ4-F1
#
_cell.length_a   1.000
_cell.length_b   1.000
_cell.length_c   1.000
_cell.angle_alpha   90.00
_cell.angle_beta   90.00
_cell.angle_gamma   90.00
#
_symmetry.space_group_name_H-M   'P 1'
#
loop_
_entity.id
_entity.type
_entity.pdbx_description
1 polymer ?
#
loop_
_entity_poly.entity_id
_entity_poly.type
_entity_poly.pdbx_seq_one_letter_code
_entity_poly.pdbx_strand_id
1 'polypeptide(L)'
;MQSLYRDFSHLYIEESCLDYEDTIILSEKFPKSKKIVIKDYKEFFNRPKQNWKSQKKSSKIILAKKKDALLYEGSPAAPNFGFDNFYYNTLVMNCLYDCSYCYLQGMYPSANLVFFVNGEDFMNEVDKKREVESPIYLCISYDSDLLALESLIPLCRRWIEFVNTRPDVFIEIRTKSANFKQINDIKPINNVILAWTISPKEIAKKYETKTP
;
A
#
# COMPACT_ATOMS: atom_id res chain seq x y z
N MET A 1 17.25 2.86 -17.18
CA MET A 1 16.09 2.57 -16.29
C MET A 1 15.61 3.90 -15.74
N GLN A 2 14.52 4.46 -16.26
CA GLN A 2 13.90 5.63 -15.62
C GLN A 2 13.50 5.23 -14.20
N SER A 3 13.89 6.01 -13.19
CA SER A 3 13.43 5.80 -11.82
C SER A 3 11.90 5.72 -11.83
N LEU A 4 11.34 4.59 -11.40
CA LEU A 4 9.89 4.41 -11.22
C LEU A 4 9.33 5.49 -10.27
N TYR A 5 10.20 6.01 -9.41
CA TYR A 5 9.91 7.04 -8.43
C TYR A 5 10.21 8.42 -9.02
N ARG A 6 9.16 9.23 -9.10
CA ARG A 6 9.27 10.67 -9.35
C ARG A 6 9.83 11.34 -8.09
N ASP A 7 10.47 12.48 -8.26
CA ASP A 7 10.77 13.36 -7.12
C ASP A 7 9.45 13.87 -6.52
N PHE A 8 9.04 13.31 -5.39
CA PHE A 8 7.86 13.74 -4.66
C PHE A 8 8.13 15.09 -4.02
N SER A 9 7.75 16.19 -4.65
CA SER A 9 8.21 17.51 -4.19
C SER A 9 7.76 17.93 -2.77
N HIS A 10 6.78 17.25 -2.17
CA HIS A 10 6.34 17.49 -0.78
C HIS A 10 6.09 16.17 -0.05
N LEU A 11 6.46 16.18 1.23
CA LEU A 11 6.06 15.20 2.24
C LEU A 11 5.17 15.92 3.26
N TYR A 12 3.90 15.52 3.35
CA TYR A 12 3.01 15.98 4.42
C TYR A 12 3.08 14.97 5.55
N ILE A 13 3.32 15.40 6.79
CA ILE A 13 3.61 14.50 7.90
C ILE A 13 2.70 14.87 9.06
N GLU A 14 1.89 13.94 9.54
CA GLU A 14 1.15 14.15 10.79
C GLU A 14 2.13 14.41 11.94
N GLU A 15 1.79 15.35 12.81
CA GLU A 15 2.64 15.74 13.95
C GLU A 15 3.06 14.54 14.81
N SER A 16 2.13 13.59 15.04
CA SER A 16 2.39 12.35 15.78
C SER A 16 3.27 11.34 15.04
N CYS A 17 3.59 11.58 13.76
CA CYS A 17 4.30 10.65 12.89
C CYS A 17 5.76 11.02 12.63
N LEU A 18 6.26 12.12 13.21
CA LEU A 18 7.59 12.67 12.92
C LEU A 18 8.74 11.70 13.21
N ASP A 19 8.62 10.93 14.30
CA ASP A 19 9.68 10.05 14.81
C ASP A 19 9.54 8.58 14.39
N TYR A 20 8.54 8.25 13.56
CA TYR A 20 8.38 6.89 13.06
C TYR A 20 9.49 6.53 12.06
N GLU A 21 9.97 5.29 12.11
CA GLU A 21 11.03 4.77 11.23
C GLU A 21 10.72 5.04 9.74
N ASP A 22 9.49 4.77 9.31
CA ASP A 22 9.05 4.97 7.94
C ASP A 22 9.03 6.44 7.51
N THR A 23 8.75 7.34 8.44
CA THR A 23 8.85 8.79 8.21
C THR A 23 10.30 9.20 7.99
N ILE A 24 11.23 8.65 8.79
CA ILE A 24 12.66 8.91 8.68
C ILE A 24 13.18 8.38 7.35
N ILE A 25 12.90 7.11 7.01
CA ILE A 25 13.29 6.47 5.75
C ILE A 25 12.87 7.31 4.55
N LEU A 26 11.59 7.72 4.48
CA LEU A 26 11.08 8.52 3.37
C LEU A 26 11.67 9.93 3.34
N SER A 27 11.91 10.53 4.52
CA SER A 27 12.54 11.84 4.64
C SER A 27 13.98 11.84 4.13
N GLU A 28 14.74 10.78 4.38
CA GLU A 28 16.11 10.59 3.90
C GLU A 28 16.15 10.27 2.41
N LYS A 29 15.18 9.49 1.92
CA LYS A 29 15.05 9.15 0.50
C LYS A 29 14.69 10.34 -0.38
N PHE A 30 14.01 11.32 0.20
CA PHE A 30 13.57 12.53 -0.49
C PHE A 30 14.08 13.81 0.22
N PRO A 31 15.41 14.03 0.28
CA PRO A 31 15.99 15.10 1.08
C PRO A 31 15.68 16.50 0.53
N LYS A 32 15.34 16.60 -0.77
CA LYS A 32 14.97 17.86 -1.45
C LYS A 32 13.48 18.21 -1.29
N SER A 33 12.68 17.31 -0.74
CA SER A 33 11.24 17.50 -0.64
C SER A 33 10.89 18.43 0.50
N LYS A 34 9.95 19.33 0.26
CA LYS A 34 9.45 20.20 1.32
C LYS A 34 8.62 19.39 2.31
N LYS A 35 9.07 19.35 3.57
CA LYS A 35 8.36 18.70 4.67
C LYS A 35 7.34 19.69 5.26
N ILE A 36 6.08 19.27 5.33
CA ILE A 36 4.98 20.09 5.86
C ILE A 36 4.32 19.29 6.98
N VAL A 37 4.39 19.79 8.20
CA VAL A 37 3.69 19.18 9.34
C VAL A 37 2.21 19.51 9.26
N ILE A 38 1.36 18.51 9.47
CA ILE A 38 -0.10 18.61 9.45
C ILE A 38 -0.70 17.94 10.70
N LYS A 39 -1.96 18.24 11.01
CA LYS A 39 -2.65 17.64 12.16
C LYS A 39 -3.31 16.31 11.82
N ASP A 40 -4.00 16.25 10.68
CA ASP A 40 -4.69 15.04 10.22
C ASP A 40 -4.59 14.94 8.69
N TYR A 41 -4.22 13.77 8.18
CA TYR A 41 -4.08 13.51 6.75
C TYR A 41 -5.38 13.76 5.98
N LYS A 42 -6.55 13.58 6.62
CA LYS A 42 -7.87 13.76 5.99
C LYS A 42 -8.11 15.22 5.58
N GLU A 43 -7.50 16.19 6.25
CA GLU A 43 -7.63 17.62 5.88
C GLU A 43 -7.09 17.91 4.47
N PHE A 44 -6.08 17.15 4.06
CA PHE A 44 -5.46 17.27 2.75
C PHE A 44 -5.98 16.23 1.77
N PHE A 45 -6.07 14.97 2.21
CA PHE A 45 -6.48 13.85 1.37
C PHE A 45 -7.96 13.90 1.00
N ASN A 46 -8.85 14.31 1.91
CA ASN A 46 -10.30 14.34 1.67
C ASN A 46 -10.84 15.73 1.32
N ARG A 47 -9.98 16.69 0.99
CA ARG A 47 -10.41 18.05 0.63
C ARG A 47 -11.40 18.02 -0.55
N PRO A 48 -12.52 18.75 -0.50
CA PRO A 48 -13.46 18.78 -1.62
C PRO A 48 -12.87 19.50 -2.83
N LYS A 49 -13.41 19.20 -4.03
CA LYS A 49 -13.06 19.87 -5.30
C LYS A 49 -11.57 19.79 -5.68
N GLN A 50 -10.89 18.73 -5.27
CA GLN A 50 -9.53 18.42 -5.73
C GLN A 50 -9.51 18.07 -7.23
N ASN A 51 -8.43 18.44 -7.91
CA ASN A 51 -8.19 18.01 -9.29
C ASN A 51 -7.29 16.78 -9.30
N TRP A 52 -7.92 15.60 -9.31
CA TRP A 52 -7.22 14.30 -9.27
C TRP A 52 -6.20 14.15 -10.41
N LYS A 53 -6.56 14.50 -11.65
CA LYS A 53 -5.67 14.37 -12.83
C LYS A 53 -4.41 15.22 -12.70
N SER A 54 -4.55 16.45 -12.22
CA SER A 54 -3.40 17.33 -11.96
C SER A 54 -2.53 16.79 -10.83
N GLN A 55 -3.14 16.29 -9.75
CA GLN A 55 -2.41 15.65 -8.66
C GLN A 55 -1.66 14.41 -9.15
N LYS A 56 -2.24 13.57 -9.99
CA LYS A 56 -1.59 12.36 -10.51
C LYS A 56 -0.36 12.65 -11.39
N LYS A 57 -0.28 13.84 -11.99
CA LYS A 57 0.93 14.32 -12.68
C LYS A 57 2.05 14.69 -11.71
N SER A 58 1.71 15.06 -10.48
CA SER A 58 2.64 15.55 -9.46
C SER A 58 2.18 15.11 -8.05
N SER A 59 2.04 13.80 -7.84
CA SER A 59 1.54 13.25 -6.56
C SER A 59 2.48 13.63 -5.42
N LYS A 60 1.93 13.78 -4.23
CA LYS A 60 2.66 14.01 -2.97
C LYS A 60 2.56 12.78 -2.09
N ILE A 61 3.47 12.67 -1.13
CA ILE A 61 3.41 11.66 -0.07
C ILE A 61 2.84 12.32 1.16
N ILE A 62 1.94 11.60 1.83
CA ILE A 62 1.38 11.93 3.13
C ILE A 62 1.74 10.79 4.08
N LEU A 63 2.28 11.12 5.24
CA LEU A 63 2.70 10.21 6.29
C LEU A 63 1.78 10.40 7.48
N ALA A 64 1.06 9.34 7.84
CA ALA A 64 -0.05 9.43 8.79
C ALA A 64 -0.09 8.21 9.71
N LYS A 65 -0.82 8.32 10.80
CA LYS A 65 -1.13 7.19 11.69
C LYS A 65 -2.55 6.70 11.42
N LYS A 66 -2.71 5.40 11.17
CA LYS A 66 -4.02 4.77 11.13
C LYS A 66 -4.51 4.58 12.56
N LYS A 67 -5.55 5.32 12.97
CA LYS A 67 -6.06 5.32 14.36
C LYS A 67 -7.12 4.26 14.63
N ASP A 68 -7.84 3.86 13.59
CA ASP A 68 -9.02 3.01 13.63
C ASP A 68 -9.05 2.08 12.41
N ALA A 69 -9.77 0.96 12.51
CA ALA A 69 -9.98 0.01 11.42
C ALA A 69 -8.66 -0.42 10.72
N LEU A 70 -7.81 -1.09 11.49
CA LEU A 70 -6.53 -1.66 11.02
C LEU A 70 -6.75 -2.93 10.18
N LEU A 71 -7.90 -3.59 10.36
CA LEU A 71 -8.28 -4.80 9.64
C LEU A 71 -9.75 -4.66 9.19
N TYR A 72 -10.01 -5.00 7.93
CA TYR A 72 -11.33 -4.93 7.32
C TYR A 72 -11.73 -6.30 6.79
N GLU A 73 -13.01 -6.66 6.93
CA GLU A 73 -13.55 -7.86 6.28
C GLU A 73 -13.47 -7.73 4.76
N GLY A 74 -12.96 -8.77 4.11
CA GLY A 74 -12.93 -8.87 2.67
C GLY A 74 -14.33 -8.98 2.09
N SER A 75 -14.52 -8.42 0.89
CA SER A 75 -15.81 -8.51 0.22
C SER A 75 -16.14 -9.97 -0.14
N PRO A 76 -17.38 -10.44 0.09
CA PRO A 76 -17.82 -11.77 -0.38
C PRO A 76 -17.74 -11.95 -1.90
N ALA A 77 -17.67 -10.84 -2.66
CA ALA A 77 -17.53 -10.86 -4.11
C ALA A 77 -16.06 -11.00 -4.57
N ALA A 78 -15.08 -10.80 -3.68
CA ALA A 78 -13.68 -10.96 -3.99
C ALA A 78 -13.23 -12.42 -3.74
N PRO A 79 -12.34 -12.97 -4.58
CA PRO A 79 -11.84 -14.34 -4.37
C PRO A 79 -11.14 -14.47 -3.02
N ASN A 80 -11.66 -15.34 -2.16
CA ASN A 80 -11.11 -15.67 -0.85
C ASN A 80 -10.35 -17.02 -0.83
N PHE A 81 -10.20 -17.68 -1.99
CA PHE A 81 -9.53 -18.97 -2.14
C PHE A 81 -10.02 -20.08 -1.18
N GLY A 82 -11.29 -20.04 -0.80
CA GLY A 82 -11.90 -21.02 0.10
C GLY A 82 -11.63 -20.78 1.60
N PHE A 83 -11.07 -19.62 1.96
CA PHE A 83 -10.91 -19.22 3.36
C PHE A 83 -12.19 -18.57 3.90
N ASP A 84 -12.64 -19.01 5.07
CA ASP A 84 -13.78 -18.42 5.78
C ASP A 84 -13.43 -17.04 6.37
N ASN A 85 -12.18 -16.86 6.83
CA ASN A 85 -11.71 -15.66 7.52
C ASN A 85 -10.91 -14.77 6.55
N PHE A 86 -11.61 -14.07 5.66
CA PHE A 86 -11.00 -13.19 4.67
C PHE A 86 -10.97 -11.73 5.12
N TYR A 87 -9.77 -11.16 5.13
CA TYR A 87 -9.49 -9.79 5.56
C TYR A 87 -8.61 -9.04 4.56
N TYR A 88 -8.60 -7.71 4.67
CA TYR A 88 -7.60 -6.85 4.08
C TYR A 88 -7.20 -5.75 5.06
N ASN A 89 -6.05 -5.13 4.82
CA ASN A 89 -5.64 -3.92 5.51
C ASN A 89 -5.23 -2.84 4.51
N THR A 90 -5.10 -1.61 5.02
CA THR A 90 -4.74 -0.45 4.22
C THR A 90 -3.44 0.13 4.76
N LEU A 91 -2.30 -0.44 4.34
CA LEU A 91 -0.97 0.09 4.70
C LEU A 91 -0.64 1.37 3.94
N VAL A 92 -1.10 1.43 2.69
CA VAL A 92 -0.97 2.59 1.81
C VAL A 92 -2.30 2.84 1.12
N MET A 93 -2.70 4.10 1.01
CA MET A 93 -3.82 4.52 0.15
C MET A 93 -3.29 5.09 -1.17
N ASN A 94 -4.02 4.80 -2.25
CA ASN A 94 -3.65 5.10 -3.64
C ASN A 94 -2.43 4.32 -4.13
N CYS A 95 -2.13 4.47 -5.43
CA CYS A 95 -1.07 3.74 -6.12
C CYS A 95 -0.20 4.71 -6.96
N LEU A 96 1.01 4.29 -7.35
CA LEU A 96 1.84 5.02 -8.33
C LEU A 96 1.24 4.99 -9.73
N TYR A 97 0.61 3.87 -10.09
CA TYR A 97 0.08 3.60 -11.42
C TYR A 97 -1.19 4.40 -11.71
N ASP A 98 -1.45 4.61 -13.00
CA ASP A 98 -2.49 5.50 -13.50
C ASP A 98 -3.38 4.74 -14.47
N CYS A 99 -3.91 3.60 -13.98
CA CYS A 99 -4.85 2.80 -14.74
C CYS A 99 -6.20 3.53 -14.80
N SER A 100 -6.73 3.78 -16.00
CA SER A 100 -7.94 4.58 -16.20
C SER A 100 -9.22 3.93 -15.65
N TYR A 101 -9.20 2.60 -15.47
CA TYR A 101 -10.30 1.82 -14.91
C TYR A 101 -10.16 1.61 -13.39
N CYS A 102 -9.12 2.16 -12.75
CA CYS A 102 -8.83 1.88 -11.35
C CYS A 102 -9.96 2.42 -10.44
N TYR A 103 -10.60 1.51 -9.69
CA TYR A 103 -11.71 1.85 -8.81
C TYR A 103 -11.31 2.82 -7.68
N LEU A 104 -10.03 2.83 -7.27
CA LEU A 104 -9.52 3.76 -6.26
C LEU A 104 -9.71 5.23 -6.67
N GLN A 105 -9.75 5.52 -7.99
CA GLN A 105 -10.04 6.87 -8.48
C GLN A 105 -11.49 7.31 -8.18
N GLY A 106 -12.41 6.35 -8.00
CA GLY A 106 -13.77 6.61 -7.56
C GLY A 106 -13.94 6.63 -6.04
N MET A 107 -13.00 6.05 -5.29
CA MET A 107 -13.04 6.00 -3.82
C MET A 107 -12.45 7.24 -3.15
N TYR A 108 -11.37 7.79 -3.71
CA TYR A 108 -10.62 8.86 -3.07
C TYR A 108 -10.66 10.15 -3.90
N PRO A 109 -10.95 11.31 -3.29
CA PRO A 109 -10.94 12.59 -4.00
C PRO A 109 -9.52 13.08 -4.33
N SER A 110 -8.47 12.40 -3.84
CA SER A 110 -7.07 12.75 -4.03
C SER A 110 -6.30 11.68 -4.79
N ALA A 111 -5.25 12.09 -5.51
CA ALA A 111 -4.28 11.19 -6.16
C ALA A 111 -2.93 11.10 -5.40
N ASN A 112 -2.85 11.68 -4.20
CA ASN A 112 -1.67 11.60 -3.34
C ASN A 112 -1.58 10.23 -2.67
N LEU A 113 -0.37 9.81 -2.33
CA LEU A 113 -0.15 8.57 -1.58
C LEU A 113 -0.25 8.88 -0.09
N VAL A 114 -0.95 8.04 0.66
CA VAL A 114 -0.94 8.08 2.13
C VAL A 114 -0.26 6.81 2.62
N PHE A 115 0.89 6.94 3.28
CA PHE A 115 1.56 5.84 3.97
C PHE A 115 1.16 5.88 5.44
N PHE A 116 0.62 4.78 5.95
CA PHE A 116 0.38 4.62 7.37
C PHE A 116 1.64 4.06 8.03
N VAL A 117 2.31 4.89 8.82
CA VAL A 117 3.65 4.60 9.35
C VAL A 117 3.64 3.71 10.60
N ASN A 118 2.45 3.43 11.14
CA ASN A 118 2.26 2.57 12.31
C ASN A 118 2.04 1.10 11.92
N GLY A 119 2.94 0.54 11.11
CA GLY A 119 2.84 -0.84 10.59
C GLY A 119 2.71 -1.91 11.68
N GLU A 120 3.36 -1.72 12.83
CA GLU A 120 3.28 -2.64 13.97
C GLU A 120 1.85 -2.75 14.53
N ASP A 121 1.08 -1.65 14.53
CA ASP A 121 -0.31 -1.68 15.00
C ASP A 121 -1.16 -2.64 14.14
N PHE A 122 -0.94 -2.63 12.82
CA PHE A 122 -1.63 -3.55 11.90
C PHE A 122 -1.26 -5.02 12.16
N MET A 123 0.03 -5.29 12.36
CA MET A 123 0.53 -6.65 12.66
C MET A 123 -0.03 -7.16 13.99
N ASN A 124 -0.04 -6.32 15.02
CA ASN A 124 -0.63 -6.64 16.33
C ASN A 124 -2.13 -6.94 16.23
N GLU A 125 -2.86 -6.21 15.38
CA GLU A 125 -4.29 -6.47 15.19
C GLU A 125 -4.55 -7.81 14.48
N VAL A 126 -3.69 -8.17 13.52
CA VAL A 126 -3.74 -9.50 12.87
C VAL A 126 -3.44 -10.61 13.89
N ASP A 127 -2.46 -10.41 14.78
CA ASP A 127 -2.13 -11.36 15.84
C ASP A 127 -3.29 -11.58 16.83
N LYS A 128 -4.01 -10.51 17.21
CA LYS A 128 -5.23 -10.68 18.04
C LYS A 128 -6.34 -11.41 17.28
N LYS A 129 -6.53 -11.09 15.99
CA LYS A 129 -7.61 -11.66 15.19
C LYS A 129 -7.42 -13.17 14.99
N ARG A 130 -6.18 -13.62 14.76
CA ARG A 130 -5.87 -15.05 14.54
C ARG A 130 -6.09 -15.94 15.77
N GLU A 131 -6.11 -15.37 16.98
CA GLU A 131 -6.46 -16.11 18.21
C GLU A 131 -7.94 -16.51 18.25
N VAL A 132 -8.79 -15.77 17.54
CA VAL A 132 -10.26 -15.99 17.51
C VAL A 132 -10.69 -16.68 16.21
N GLU A 133 -10.03 -16.34 15.10
CA GLU A 133 -10.38 -16.79 13.76
C GLU A 133 -9.14 -17.30 13.02
N SER A 134 -9.11 -18.59 12.69
CA SER A 134 -7.97 -19.21 12.04
C SER A 134 -8.43 -20.30 11.07
N PRO A 135 -7.79 -20.48 9.89
CA PRO A 135 -6.71 -19.65 9.35
C PRO A 135 -7.23 -18.31 8.82
N ILE A 136 -6.37 -17.29 8.80
CA ILE A 136 -6.66 -15.96 8.20
C ILE A 136 -6.13 -15.92 6.78
N TYR A 137 -6.93 -15.38 5.86
CA TYR A 137 -6.49 -14.93 4.55
C TYR A 137 -6.50 -13.41 4.48
N LEU A 138 -5.33 -12.80 4.25
CA LEU A 138 -5.11 -11.36 4.35
C LEU A 138 -4.56 -10.76 3.05
N CYS A 139 -5.36 -9.95 2.37
CA CYS A 139 -4.87 -9.16 1.25
C CYS A 139 -4.23 -7.86 1.77
N ILE A 140 -2.90 -7.72 1.66
CA ILE A 140 -2.20 -6.50 2.13
C ILE A 140 -2.07 -5.42 1.04
N SER A 141 -2.30 -5.78 -0.22
CA SER A 141 -2.23 -4.87 -1.39
C SER A 141 -3.62 -4.59 -1.97
N TYR A 142 -4.64 -4.42 -1.11
CA TYR A 142 -6.02 -4.19 -1.55
C TYR A 142 -6.21 -2.77 -2.09
N ASP A 143 -5.78 -1.75 -1.34
CA ASP A 143 -5.96 -0.32 -1.68
C ASP A 143 -4.71 0.34 -2.32
N SER A 144 -3.71 -0.47 -2.66
CA SER A 144 -2.45 -0.02 -3.25
C SER A 144 -1.72 -1.14 -3.98
N ASP A 145 -0.65 -0.80 -4.70
CA ASP A 145 0.30 -1.76 -5.23
C ASP A 145 1.58 -1.69 -4.40
N LEU A 146 1.70 -2.56 -3.39
CA LEU A 146 2.81 -2.47 -2.44
C LEU A 146 4.15 -2.84 -3.08
N LEU A 147 4.20 -3.82 -3.98
CA LEU A 147 5.45 -4.20 -4.63
C LEU A 147 5.98 -3.07 -5.53
N ALA A 148 5.11 -2.25 -6.13
CA ALA A 148 5.51 -1.03 -6.82
C ALA A 148 6.14 0.01 -5.87
N LEU A 149 5.70 0.04 -4.61
CA LEU A 149 6.16 0.96 -3.57
C LEU A 149 7.32 0.41 -2.73
N GLU A 150 7.72 -0.85 -2.93
CA GLU A 150 8.64 -1.57 -2.06
C GLU A 150 10.02 -0.91 -1.90
N SER A 151 10.52 -0.25 -2.95
CA SER A 151 11.79 0.48 -2.83
C SER A 151 11.66 1.82 -2.12
N LEU A 152 10.46 2.25 -1.70
CA LEU A 152 10.25 3.41 -0.85
C LEU A 152 10.28 3.01 0.62
N ILE A 153 9.46 2.03 0.97
CA ILE A 153 9.40 1.39 2.30
C ILE A 153 9.26 -0.12 2.05
N PRO A 154 10.05 -0.98 2.72
CA PRO A 154 10.06 -2.42 2.49
C PRO A 154 8.86 -3.14 3.12
N LEU A 155 7.64 -2.74 2.73
CA LEU A 155 6.39 -3.22 3.33
C LEU A 155 6.16 -4.70 3.03
N CYS A 156 6.34 -5.14 1.78
CA CYS A 156 6.18 -6.54 1.39
C CYS A 156 7.14 -7.42 2.19
N ARG A 157 8.43 -7.03 2.28
CA ARG A 157 9.42 -7.77 3.05
C ARG A 157 9.03 -7.90 4.52
N ARG A 158 8.69 -6.78 5.18
CA ARG A 158 8.31 -6.80 6.60
C ARG A 158 7.10 -7.71 6.86
N TRP A 159 6.11 -7.70 5.96
CA TRP A 159 4.94 -8.57 6.08
C TRP A 159 5.25 -10.04 5.78
N ILE A 160 6.13 -10.33 4.81
CA ILE A 160 6.61 -11.69 4.54
C ILE A 160 7.36 -12.24 5.76
N GLU A 161 8.23 -11.44 6.39
CA GLU A 161 8.95 -11.81 7.60
C GLU A 161 8.00 -12.01 8.79
N PHE A 162 6.99 -11.14 8.95
CA PHE A 162 5.96 -11.26 9.97
C PHE A 162 5.19 -12.58 9.86
N VAL A 163 4.75 -12.98 8.66
CA VAL A 163 3.98 -14.22 8.50
C VAL A 163 4.84 -15.48 8.50
N ASN A 164 6.16 -15.38 8.32
CA ASN A 164 7.06 -16.54 8.34
C ASN A 164 6.95 -17.35 9.63
N THR A 165 6.66 -16.69 10.76
CA THR A 165 6.48 -17.35 12.06
C THR A 165 5.01 -17.62 12.40
N ARG A 166 4.08 -17.45 11.45
CA ARG A 166 2.62 -17.51 11.64
C ARG A 166 1.96 -18.32 10.50
N PRO A 167 2.12 -19.65 10.50
CA PRO A 167 1.72 -20.51 9.36
C PRO A 167 0.22 -20.52 9.05
N ASP A 168 -0.60 -20.04 9.98
CA ASP A 168 -2.05 -19.87 9.90
C ASP A 168 -2.50 -18.49 9.39
N VAL A 169 -1.57 -17.57 9.14
CA VAL A 169 -1.85 -16.28 8.50
C VAL A 169 -1.31 -16.31 7.08
N PHE A 170 -2.21 -16.35 6.10
CA PHE A 170 -1.88 -16.30 4.68
C PHE A 170 -1.95 -14.86 4.21
N ILE A 171 -0.92 -14.36 3.53
CA ILE A 171 -0.97 -13.04 2.88
C ILE A 171 -1.00 -13.14 1.36
N GLU A 172 -1.80 -12.28 0.73
CA GLU A 172 -1.75 -12.03 -0.71
C GLU A 172 -1.08 -10.68 -1.00
N ILE A 173 -0.02 -10.71 -1.79
CA ILE A 173 0.61 -9.54 -2.40
C ILE A 173 0.24 -9.54 -3.88
N ARG A 174 -0.81 -8.79 -4.21
CA ARG A 174 -1.26 -8.58 -5.58
C ARG A 174 -0.61 -7.35 -6.18
N THR A 175 -0.12 -7.47 -7.40
CA THR A 175 0.64 -6.40 -8.05
C THR A 175 0.53 -6.39 -9.57
N LYS A 176 0.82 -5.25 -10.20
CA LYS A 176 1.20 -5.11 -11.61
C LYS A 176 2.69 -4.84 -11.80
N SER A 177 3.43 -4.74 -10.70
CA SER A 177 4.83 -4.34 -10.68
C SER A 177 5.77 -5.44 -11.15
N ALA A 178 6.83 -5.02 -11.86
CA ALA A 178 7.98 -5.83 -12.19
C ALA A 178 9.11 -5.71 -11.14
N ASN A 179 8.86 -5.02 -10.01
CA ASN A 179 9.84 -4.74 -8.96
C ASN A 179 10.12 -5.95 -8.04
N PHE A 180 10.00 -7.17 -8.57
CA PHE A 180 10.23 -8.42 -7.83
C PHE A 180 11.65 -8.53 -7.26
N LYS A 181 12.62 -7.83 -7.86
CA LYS A 181 14.01 -7.76 -7.37
C LYS A 181 14.15 -7.27 -5.93
N GLN A 182 13.13 -6.62 -5.36
CA GLN A 182 13.18 -6.16 -3.97
C GLN A 182 12.94 -7.28 -2.94
N ILE A 183 12.39 -8.42 -3.38
CA ILE A 183 12.03 -9.54 -2.51
C ILE A 183 12.53 -10.89 -3.03
N ASN A 184 13.33 -10.91 -4.10
CA ASN A 184 13.75 -12.15 -4.77
C ASN A 184 14.82 -12.94 -3.99
N ASP A 185 15.46 -12.31 -3.01
CA ASP A 185 16.40 -12.91 -2.06
C ASP A 185 15.69 -13.64 -0.92
N ILE A 186 14.39 -13.38 -0.72
CA ILE A 186 13.61 -14.02 0.34
C ILE A 186 13.31 -15.48 -0.06
N LYS A 187 13.61 -16.41 0.85
CA LYS A 187 13.25 -17.83 0.66
C LYS A 187 11.71 -17.96 0.59
N PRO A 188 11.15 -18.67 -0.41
CA PRO A 188 9.71 -18.87 -0.50
C PRO A 188 9.12 -19.48 0.78
N ILE A 189 7.95 -18.98 1.17
CA ILE A 189 7.20 -19.39 2.37
C ILE A 189 5.79 -19.79 1.94
N ASN A 190 5.25 -20.85 2.54
CA ASN A 190 3.99 -21.48 2.10
C ASN A 190 2.75 -20.60 2.26
N ASN A 191 2.77 -19.66 3.21
CA ASN A 191 1.66 -18.76 3.53
C ASN A 191 1.81 -17.37 2.91
N VAL A 192 2.64 -17.23 1.87
CA VAL A 192 2.76 -16.01 1.05
C VAL A 192 2.33 -16.32 -0.37
N ILE A 193 1.28 -15.64 -0.83
CA ILE A 193 0.75 -15.73 -2.18
C ILE A 193 1.15 -14.47 -2.94
N LEU A 194 1.95 -14.65 -3.99
CA LEU A 194 2.28 -13.57 -4.92
C LEU A 194 1.36 -13.68 -6.14
N ALA A 195 0.62 -12.61 -6.43
CA ALA A 195 -0.35 -12.59 -7.53
C ALA A 195 -0.06 -11.42 -8.49
N TRP A 196 -0.01 -11.70 -9.79
CA TRP A 196 0.15 -10.67 -10.82
C TRP A 196 -1.17 -10.43 -11.56
N THR A 197 -1.57 -9.16 -11.63
CA THR A 197 -2.66 -8.78 -12.53
C THR A 197 -2.12 -8.69 -13.94
N ILE A 198 -2.74 -9.44 -14.86
CA ILE A 198 -2.40 -9.44 -16.28
C ILE A 198 -3.60 -8.98 -17.10
N SER A 199 -3.32 -8.28 -18.19
CA SER A 199 -4.31 -7.81 -19.15
C SER A 199 -3.83 -8.08 -20.58
N PRO A 200 -4.73 -8.25 -21.55
CA PRO A 200 -4.34 -8.28 -22.96
C PRO A 200 -3.53 -7.04 -23.31
N LYS A 201 -2.51 -7.20 -24.17
CA LYS A 201 -1.56 -6.14 -24.53
C LYS A 201 -2.24 -4.84 -24.96
N GLU A 202 -3.34 -4.94 -25.71
CA GLU A 202 -4.11 -3.79 -26.17
C GLU A 202 -4.78 -3.01 -25.03
N ILE A 203 -5.30 -3.74 -24.03
CA ILE A 203 -5.89 -3.18 -22.82
C ILE A 203 -4.82 -2.51 -21.97
N ALA A 204 -3.71 -3.21 -21.70
CA ALA A 204 -2.60 -2.67 -20.93
C ALA A 204 -2.06 -1.37 -21.54
N LYS A 205 -1.77 -1.39 -22.85
CA LYS A 205 -1.27 -0.22 -23.59
C LYS A 205 -2.23 0.98 -23.54
N LYS A 206 -3.53 0.73 -23.61
CA LYS A 206 -4.54 1.80 -23.69
C LYS A 206 -4.95 2.35 -22.32
N TYR A 207 -4.99 1.49 -21.30
CA TYR A 207 -5.67 1.80 -20.04
C TYR A 207 -4.80 1.66 -18.79
N GLU A 208 -3.61 1.04 -18.85
CA GLU A 208 -2.76 0.77 -17.68
C GLU A 208 -1.51 1.64 -17.66
N THR A 209 -1.70 2.95 -17.80
CA THR A 209 -0.55 3.85 -17.92
C THR A 209 0.33 3.84 -16.66
N LYS A 210 1.65 3.91 -16.87
CA LYS A 210 2.72 3.84 -15.84
C LYS A 210 2.91 2.47 -15.19
N THR A 211 2.11 1.46 -15.54
CA THR A 211 2.46 0.06 -15.23
C THR A 211 3.59 -0.41 -16.15
N PRO A 212 4.37 -1.44 -15.77
CA PRO A 212 5.46 -2.01 -16.57
C PRO A 212 5.04 -2.52 -17.95
#